data_AF-A0AA44L9S3-F1
#
_entry.id   AF-A0AA44L9S3-F1
#
_cell.length_a   1.000
_cell.length_b   1.000
_cell.length_c   1.000
_cell.angle_alpha   90.00
_cell.angle_beta   90.00
_cell.angle_gamma   90.00
#
_symmetry.space_group_name_H-M   'P 1'
#
loop_
_entity.id
_entity.type
_entity.pdbx_description
1 polymer ?
#
loop_
_entity_poly.entity_id
_entity_poly.type
_entity_poly.pdbx_seq_one_letter_code
_entity_poly.pdbx_strand_id
1 'polypeptide(L)'
;MADSEFQRPTLAENISMIRTDLFARLDINDELRRMDEDVRAKVYAGALHTVYGYIDYLAMNMLPDLCDESWLYRHAAMKRCPRKDAV
;
A
#
# COMPACT_ATOMS: atom_id res chain seq x y z
N MET A 1 10.38 -11.72 -3.12
CA MET A 1 9.79 -10.55 -2.44
C MET A 1 10.42 -10.30 -1.07
N ALA A 2 11.09 -11.28 -0.45
CA ALA A 2 11.91 -11.07 0.75
C ALA A 2 13.14 -10.15 0.53
N ASP A 3 13.61 -9.99 -0.71
CA ASP A 3 14.70 -9.08 -1.10
C ASP A 3 14.22 -7.80 -1.82
N SER A 4 12.94 -7.42 -1.66
CA SER A 4 12.50 -6.10 -2.11
C SER A 4 12.78 -5.11 -0.98
N GLU A 5 13.65 -4.12 -1.21
CA GLU A 5 13.88 -3.01 -0.28
C GLU A 5 12.62 -2.12 -0.07
N PHE A 6 11.52 -2.40 -0.77
CA PHE A 6 10.30 -1.62 -0.68
C PHE A 6 9.49 -2.02 0.57
N GLN A 7 9.67 -1.26 1.64
CA GLN A 7 8.81 -1.33 2.82
C GLN A 7 7.71 -0.28 2.73
N ARG A 8 6.45 -0.72 2.86
CA ARG A 8 5.30 0.19 2.81
C ARG A 8 5.38 1.19 3.97
N PRO A 9 5.45 2.51 3.69
CA PRO A 9 5.43 3.52 4.72
C PRO A 9 4.07 3.56 5.44
N THR A 10 4.10 3.88 6.73
CA THR A 10 2.91 4.14 7.53
C THR A 10 2.17 5.37 7.01
N LEU A 11 0.90 5.52 7.39
CA LEU A 11 0.12 6.69 6.99
C LEU A 11 0.76 8.00 7.47
N ALA A 12 1.27 8.02 8.70
CA ALA A 12 1.93 9.19 9.27
C ALA A 12 3.21 9.57 8.49
N GLU A 13 4.02 8.57 8.12
CA GLU A 13 5.22 8.77 7.29
C GLU A 13 4.86 9.31 5.91
N ASN A 14 3.83 8.75 5.26
CA ASN A 14 3.35 9.24 3.97
C ASN A 14 2.88 10.70 4.03
N ILE A 15 2.13 11.07 5.08
CA ILE A 15 1.69 12.46 5.27
C ILE A 15 2.90 13.38 5.40
N SER A 16 3.88 13.00 6.21
CA SER A 16 5.11 13.79 6.42
C SER A 16 5.92 13.96 5.13
N MET A 17 6.12 12.86 4.38
CA MET A 17 6.85 12.88 3.12
C MET A 17 6.17 13.76 2.06
N ILE A 18 4.87 13.58 1.85
CA ILE A 18 4.12 14.33 0.84
C ILE A 18 4.03 15.81 1.21
N ARG A 19 3.82 16.12 2.50
CA ARG A 19 3.84 17.51 2.97
C ARG A 19 5.19 18.15 2.70
N THR A 20 6.29 17.47 3.01
CA THR A 20 7.65 17.98 2.81
C THR A 20 7.94 18.24 1.33
N ASP A 21 7.62 17.29 0.44
CA ASP A 21 7.82 17.44 -1.01
C ASP A 21 6.93 18.55 -1.59
N LEU A 22 5.67 18.63 -1.17
CA LEU A 22 4.73 19.64 -1.66
C LEU A 22 5.16 21.05 -1.23
N PHE A 23 5.61 21.22 0.00
CA PHE A 23 6.06 22.52 0.53
C PHE A 23 7.36 22.96 -0.15
N ALA A 24 8.30 22.03 -0.36
CA ALA A 24 9.54 22.30 -1.08
C ALA A 24 9.29 22.69 -2.55
N ARG A 25 8.30 22.09 -3.22
CA ARG A 25 7.98 22.40 -4.63
C ARG A 25 7.22 23.71 -4.82
N LEU A 26 6.42 24.10 -3.84
CA LEU A 26 5.58 25.29 -3.91
C LEU A 26 6.24 26.52 -3.25
N ASP A 27 7.45 26.37 -2.70
CA ASP A 27 8.18 27.42 -1.97
C ASP A 27 7.32 28.08 -0.88
N ILE A 28 6.55 27.25 -0.16
CA ILE A 28 5.60 27.72 0.85
C ILE A 28 6.31 27.79 2.21
N ASN A 29 6.32 28.98 2.81
CA ASN A 29 6.73 29.14 4.20
C ASN A 29 5.62 28.68 5.16
N ASP A 30 6.01 27.98 6.23
CA ASP A 30 5.11 27.36 7.24
C ASP A 30 4.50 28.40 8.21
N GLU A 31 4.20 29.60 7.70
CA GLU A 31 3.73 30.76 8.49
C GLU A 31 2.27 30.62 8.93
N LEU A 32 1.46 29.85 8.20
CA LEU A 32 0.06 29.59 8.54
C LEU A 32 -0.12 28.18 9.11
N ARG A 33 -0.68 28.11 10.32
CA ARG A 33 -1.03 26.86 11.02
C ARG A 33 -2.08 26.00 10.29
N ARG A 34 -2.83 26.56 9.33
CA ARG A 34 -3.88 25.87 8.55
C ARG A 34 -3.83 26.36 7.11
N MET A 35 -3.10 25.63 6.27
CA MET A 35 -3.00 25.88 4.83
C MET A 35 -3.79 24.83 4.07
N ASP A 36 -4.39 25.21 2.95
CA ASP A 36 -5.11 24.29 2.06
C ASP A 36 -4.17 23.19 1.54
N GLU A 37 -2.89 23.51 1.41
CA GLU A 37 -1.82 22.58 1.05
C GLU A 37 -1.60 21.47 2.06
N ASP A 38 -1.72 21.74 3.36
CA ASP A 38 -1.63 20.71 4.40
C ASP A 38 -2.83 19.75 4.34
N VAL A 39 -4.02 20.27 4.01
CA VAL A 39 -5.21 19.46 3.76
C VAL A 39 -5.03 18.60 2.51
N ARG A 40 -4.55 19.20 1.40
CA ARG A 40 -4.24 18.48 0.16
C ARG A 40 -3.23 17.36 0.38
N ALA A 41 -2.16 17.61 1.12
CA ALA A 41 -1.15 16.61 1.44
C ALA A 41 -1.74 15.39 2.17
N LYS A 42 -2.65 15.61 3.13
CA LYS A 42 -3.34 14.51 3.84
C LYS A 42 -4.28 13.72 2.93
N VAL A 43 -5.00 14.39 2.03
CA VAL A 43 -5.89 13.72 1.06
C VAL A 43 -5.07 12.83 0.12
N TYR A 44 -3.98 13.34 -0.44
CA TYR A 44 -3.10 12.56 -1.30
C TYR A 44 -2.43 11.40 -0.56
N ALA A 45 -1.97 11.62 0.68
CA ALA A 45 -1.42 10.57 1.52
C ALA A 45 -2.44 9.46 1.80
N GLY A 46 -3.69 9.82 2.07
CA GLY A 46 -4.77 8.86 2.27
C GLY A 46 -5.04 8.01 1.03
N ALA A 47 -5.14 8.64 -0.14
CA ALA A 47 -5.35 7.95 -1.41
C ALA A 47 -4.18 7.01 -1.76
N LEU A 48 -2.94 7.45 -1.57
CA LEU A 48 -1.76 6.60 -1.84
C LEU A 48 -1.65 5.47 -0.81
N HIS A 49 -2.00 5.71 0.45
CA HIS A 49 -1.96 4.68 1.48
C HIS A 49 -2.91 3.51 1.16
N THR A 50 -4.10 3.77 0.63
CA THR A 50 -5.02 2.70 0.22
C THR A 50 -4.50 1.95 -1.01
N VAL A 51 -3.97 2.66 -2.00
CA VAL A 51 -3.35 2.04 -3.20
C VAL A 51 -2.17 1.15 -2.81
N TYR A 52 -1.27 1.62 -1.95
CA TYR A 52 -0.15 0.81 -1.48
C TYR A 52 -0.62 -0.41 -0.68
N GLY A 53 -1.70 -0.29 0.10
CA GLY A 53 -2.30 -1.43 0.80
C GLY A 53 -2.85 -2.47 -0.18
N TYR A 54 -3.48 -2.04 -1.26
CA TYR A 54 -3.97 -2.95 -2.29
C TYR A 54 -2.84 -3.64 -3.05
N ILE A 55 -1.77 -2.91 -3.39
CA ILE A 55 -0.60 -3.49 -4.06
C ILE A 55 0.08 -4.52 -3.15
N ASP A 56 0.22 -4.21 -1.86
CA ASP A 56 0.81 -5.12 -0.86
C ASP A 56 -0.04 -6.41 -0.72
N TYR A 57 -1.36 -6.26 -0.68
CA TYR A 57 -2.28 -7.40 -0.70
C TYR A 57 -2.11 -8.28 -1.95
N LEU A 58 -1.97 -7.67 -3.13
CA LEU A 58 -1.72 -8.41 -4.37
C LEU A 58 -0.36 -9.10 -4.36
N ALA A 59 0.68 -8.41 -3.88
CA ALA A 59 2.04 -8.93 -3.75
C ALA A 59 2.07 -10.20 -2.89
N MET A 60 1.43 -10.17 -1.71
CA MET A 60 1.32 -11.32 -0.81
C MET A 60 0.67 -12.54 -1.49
N ASN A 61 -0.29 -12.29 -2.38
CA ASN A 61 -1.10 -13.33 -3.00
C ASN A 61 -0.57 -13.82 -4.36
N MET A 62 0.47 -13.18 -4.93
CA MET A 62 1.03 -13.56 -6.23
C MET A 62 1.60 -14.98 -6.24
N LEU A 63 2.20 -15.40 -5.12
CA LEU A 63 2.80 -16.71 -4.98
C LEU A 63 1.99 -17.58 -4.01
N PRO A 64 1.92 -18.91 -4.25
CA PRO A 64 1.07 -19.82 -3.48
C PRO A 64 1.59 -20.13 -2.07
N ASP A 65 2.78 -19.67 -1.70
CA ASP A 65 3.44 -19.91 -0.41
C ASP A 65 2.91 -19.00 0.70
N LEU A 66 2.62 -17.73 0.36
CA LEU A 66 2.16 -16.70 1.30
C LEU A 66 0.72 -16.25 1.07
N CYS A 67 0.05 -16.76 0.03
CA CYS A 67 -1.29 -16.32 -0.33
C CYS A 67 -2.36 -16.75 0.68
N ASP A 68 -3.43 -15.96 0.74
CA ASP A 68 -4.63 -16.27 1.50
C ASP A 68 -5.36 -17.50 0.93
N GLU A 69 -6.25 -18.09 1.73
CA GLU A 69 -6.95 -19.33 1.38
C GLU A 69 -7.72 -19.21 0.04
N SER A 70 -8.38 -18.07 -0.19
CA SER A 70 -9.14 -17.81 -1.43
C SER A 70 -8.25 -17.83 -2.68
N TRP A 71 -7.04 -17.27 -2.59
CA TRP A 71 -6.06 -17.30 -3.66
C TRP A 71 -5.37 -18.65 -3.78
N LEU A 72 -5.15 -19.34 -2.67
CA LEU A 72 -4.60 -20.69 -2.66
C LEU A 72 -5.48 -21.63 -3.47
N TYR A 73 -6.81 -21.57 -3.32
CA TYR A 73 -7.74 -22.35 -4.15
C TYR A 73 -7.57 -22.08 -5.64
N ARG A 74 -7.40 -20.81 -6.03
CA ARG A 74 -7.18 -20.42 -7.43
C ARG A 74 -5.87 -20.99 -7.96
N HIS A 75 -4.79 -20.87 -7.19
CA HIS A 75 -3.50 -21.45 -7.51
C HIS A 75 -3.58 -22.98 -7.64
N ALA A 76 -4.29 -23.64 -6.73
CA ALA A 76 -4.49 -25.09 -6.74
C ALA A 76 -5.26 -25.54 -7.98
N ALA A 77 -6.32 -24.82 -8.35
CA ALA A 77 -7.10 -25.07 -9.56
C ALA A 77 -6.26 -24.92 -10.84
N MET A 78 -5.44 -23.85 -10.94
CA MET A 78 -4.52 -23.65 -12.06
C MET A 78 -3.51 -24.80 -12.21
N LYS A 79 -3.06 -25.36 -11.08
CA LYS A 79 -2.11 -26.49 -11.03
C LYS A 79 -2.79 -27.87 -11.06
N ARG A 80 -4.10 -27.95 -11.27
CA ARG A 80 -4.90 -29.20 -11.28
C ARG A 80 -4.79 -30.02 -10.00
N CYS A 81 -4.60 -29.36 -8.85
CA CYS A 81 -4.52 -29.98 -7.54
C CYS A 81 -5.63 -29.43 -6.62
N PRO A 82 -6.92 -29.76 -6.87
CA PRO A 82 -8.01 -29.25 -6.06
C PRO A 82 -7.94 -29.79 -4.61
N ARG A 83 -8.43 -28.99 -3.66
CA ARG A 83 -8.57 -29.42 -2.25
C ARG A 83 -9.48 -30.65 -2.20
N LYS A 84 -9.08 -31.65 -1.42
CA LYS A 84 -9.91 -32.83 -1.16
C LYS A 84 -11.04 -32.45 -0.21
N ASP A 85 -12.22 -33.01 -0.44
CA ASP A 85 -13.35 -32.87 0.47
C ASP A 85 -13.00 -33.42 1.85
N ALA A 86 -13.58 -32.81 2.89
CA ALA A 86 -13.45 -33.34 4.23
C ALA A 86 -14.17 -34.69 4.32
N VAL A 87 -13.47 -35.71 4.81
CA VAL A 87 -14.01 -37.05 5.11
C VAL A 87 -14.47 -37.08 6.56
#